data_AF-A0A8B6DR55-F1
#
_entry.id   AF-A0A8B6DR55-F1
#
_cell.length_a   1.000
_cell.length_b   1.000
_cell.length_c   1.000
_cell.angle_alpha   90.00
_cell.angle_beta   90.00
_cell.angle_gamma   90.00
#
_symmetry.space_group_name_H-M   'P 1'
#
loop_
_entity.id
_entity.type
_entity.pdbx_description
1 polymer ?
#
loop_
_entity_poly.entity_id
_entity_poly.type
_entity_poly.pdbx_seq_one_letter_code
_entity_poly.pdbx_strand_id
1 'polypeptide(L)'
;MQAIGKVEGKQLNCIANNMEKYISFSLGCMDFIDSLQFMSSSLQKLVENLAKEGSSKFRHMTSHFGEEQISLLLRKQVYPYEYFDSEANTLSGEGITTLDYAHAQQVWQLFNIQNLGQYHDLYVLSDVLALADVFENFREICLNYYGLDAAHFYTSPGLAWQAALKMTGVNLELLTDVDMHLFIEKGLRGGISTISQRHAKANNKNVPNYDENEPNSHVMYLDANNLYGWAMSQALPVKDFKWLDDCEIENLRISDIADEKENGYILEVDLEYPKELHDDHSEYPLAPEKLKVTDEMLSPYAKKLLEDLDLKGTSTEKLIPNLYPKEKYVVHYRNLKLYLSLGMRLTKIHRVLAFEQRPWLKKYIDF
;
A
#
# COMPACT_ATOMS: atom_id res chain seq x y z
N MET A 1 19.21 13.83 13.23
CA MET A 1 20.51 13.38 12.68
C MET A 1 21.72 14.27 13.02
N GLN A 2 21.57 15.56 13.37
CA GLN A 2 22.73 16.45 13.62
C GLN A 2 23.71 15.96 14.72
N ALA A 3 23.25 15.13 15.66
CA ALA A 3 24.11 14.53 16.68
C ALA A 3 24.90 13.30 16.21
N ILE A 4 24.45 12.58 15.17
CA ILE A 4 25.08 11.34 14.70
C ILE A 4 26.45 11.62 14.08
N GLY A 5 26.59 12.73 13.36
CA GLY A 5 27.89 13.18 12.82
C GLY A 5 28.92 13.58 13.88
N LYS A 6 28.54 13.63 15.16
CA LYS A 6 29.45 13.88 16.29
C LYS A 6 30.06 12.59 16.86
N VAL A 7 29.63 11.42 16.40
CA VAL A 7 30.16 10.13 16.87
C VAL A 7 31.42 9.79 16.09
N GLU A 8 32.57 10.19 16.64
CA GLU A 8 33.88 9.92 16.04
C GLU A 8 34.25 8.42 16.09
N GLY A 9 34.95 7.94 15.06
CA GLY A 9 35.52 6.60 15.03
C GLY A 9 34.54 5.45 14.75
N LYS A 10 33.27 5.74 14.42
CA LYS A 10 32.29 4.71 14.01
C LYS A 10 31.84 4.91 12.57
N GLN A 11 31.78 3.80 11.81
CA GLN A 11 31.25 3.81 10.46
C GLN A 11 29.73 3.98 10.49
N LEU A 12 29.23 4.96 9.75
CA LEU A 12 27.80 5.19 9.51
C LEU A 12 27.43 4.58 8.15
N ASN A 13 26.47 3.66 8.15
CA ASN A 13 25.87 3.11 6.93
C ASN A 13 24.38 3.48 6.89
N CYS A 14 23.84 3.81 5.73
CA CYS A 14 22.45 4.25 5.59
C CYS A 14 21.78 3.56 4.40
N ILE A 15 20.57 3.06 4.62
CA ILE A 15 19.69 2.55 3.56
C ILE A 15 18.71 3.67 3.23
N ALA A 16 19.02 4.45 2.19
CA ALA A 16 18.16 5.54 1.76
C ALA A 16 16.90 5.01 1.04
N ASN A 17 15.74 5.60 1.31
CA ASN A 17 14.53 5.41 0.52
C ASN A 17 14.47 6.46 -0.61
N ASN A 18 14.72 7.72 -0.25
CA ASN A 18 14.92 8.82 -1.19
C ASN A 18 15.87 9.86 -0.56
N MET A 19 15.99 11.05 -1.17
CA MET A 19 16.90 12.09 -0.69
C MET A 19 16.57 12.63 0.71
N GLU A 20 15.33 12.47 1.19
CA GLU A 20 14.85 13.04 2.46
C GLU A 20 14.52 11.98 3.52
N LYS A 21 14.32 10.72 3.10
CA LYS A 21 13.88 9.62 3.95
C LYS A 21 14.83 8.44 3.84
N TYR A 22 15.16 7.83 4.98
CA TYR A 22 15.91 6.58 5.08
C TYR A 22 15.02 5.48 5.66
N ILE A 23 15.29 4.24 5.28
CA ILE A 23 14.63 3.04 5.82
C ILE A 23 15.26 2.67 7.16
N SER A 24 16.60 2.68 7.21
CA SER A 24 17.38 2.35 8.40
C SER A 24 18.79 2.92 8.27
N PHE A 25 19.48 3.06 9.40
CA PHE A 25 20.90 3.35 9.43
C PHE A 25 21.59 2.52 10.52
N SER A 26 22.88 2.27 10.31
CA SER A 26 23.73 1.52 11.23
C SER A 26 24.89 2.39 11.70
N LEU A 27 25.24 2.28 12.98
CA LEU A 27 26.37 2.98 13.58
C LEU A 27 27.28 1.98 14.30
N GLY A 28 28.35 1.56 13.63
CA GLY A 28 29.17 0.44 14.09
C GLY A 28 28.40 -0.88 14.06
N CYS A 29 28.18 -1.50 15.22
CA CYS A 29 27.46 -2.77 15.37
C CYS A 29 25.98 -2.62 15.79
N MET A 30 25.44 -1.39 15.76
CA MET A 30 24.05 -1.11 16.12
C MET A 30 23.26 -0.72 14.89
N ASP A 31 22.13 -1.38 14.70
CA ASP A 31 21.15 -1.05 13.67
C ASP A 31 19.97 -0.29 14.29
N PHE A 32 19.58 0.81 13.64
CA PHE A 32 18.43 1.62 14.06
C PHE A 32 17.28 1.36 13.10
N ILE A 33 16.21 0.78 13.64
CA ILE A 33 15.04 0.34 12.89
C ILE A 33 13.85 1.19 13.28
N ASP A 34 13.07 1.63 12.29
CA ASP A 34 11.86 2.41 12.50
C ASP A 34 10.65 1.49 12.70
N SER A 35 10.15 1.41 13.94
CA SER A 35 8.97 0.63 14.30
C SER A 35 7.72 0.98 13.49
N LEU A 36 7.63 2.21 12.96
CA LEU A 36 6.51 2.65 12.12
C LEU A 36 6.50 1.94 10.75
N GLN A 37 7.65 1.43 10.29
CA GLN A 37 7.74 0.59 9.08
C GLN A 37 7.14 -0.81 9.28
N PHE A 38 6.87 -1.19 10.53
CA PHE A 38 6.19 -2.43 10.87
C PHE A 38 4.72 -2.22 11.21
N MET A 39 4.45 -1.21 12.04
CA MET A 39 3.14 -0.92 12.60
C MET A 39 2.78 0.53 12.28
N SER A 40 2.22 0.77 11.08
CA SER A 40 1.94 2.10 10.53
C SER A 40 0.72 2.78 11.18
N SER A 41 0.76 2.98 12.50
CA SER A 41 -0.29 3.60 13.30
C SER A 41 0.34 4.38 14.46
N SER A 42 -0.41 5.30 15.06
CA SER A 42 0.03 5.98 16.28
C SER A 42 0.22 4.99 17.42
N LEU A 43 1.20 5.25 18.30
CA LEU A 43 1.45 4.44 19.49
C LEU A 43 0.19 4.29 20.34
N GLN A 44 -0.56 5.38 20.55
CA GLN A 44 -1.83 5.36 21.27
C GLN A 44 -2.79 4.28 20.72
N LYS A 45 -3.01 4.26 19.40
CA LYS A 45 -3.92 3.29 18.79
C LYS A 45 -3.40 1.86 18.89
N LEU A 46 -2.08 1.66 18.86
CA LEU A 46 -1.47 0.35 19.06
C LEU A 46 -1.65 -0.14 20.50
N VAL A 47 -1.41 0.73 21.49
CA VAL A 47 -1.62 0.46 22.92
C VAL A 47 -3.09 0.17 23.21
N GLU A 48 -4.02 0.99 22.71
CA GLU A 48 -5.47 0.78 22.88
C GLU A 48 -5.94 -0.56 22.29
N ASN A 49 -5.36 -0.98 21.17
CA ASN A 49 -5.67 -2.28 20.58
C ASN A 49 -5.10 -3.42 21.41
N LEU A 50 -3.84 -3.34 21.84
CA LEU A 50 -3.20 -4.36 22.66
C LEU A 50 -3.87 -4.49 24.04
N ALA A 51 -4.34 -3.38 24.61
CA ALA A 51 -5.09 -3.38 25.87
C ALA A 51 -6.39 -4.19 25.82
N LYS A 52 -6.99 -4.37 24.65
CA LYS A 52 -8.17 -5.25 24.47
C LYS A 52 -7.83 -6.72 24.68
N GLU A 53 -6.57 -7.13 24.50
CA GLU A 53 -6.09 -8.49 24.79
C GLU A 53 -5.74 -8.69 26.27
N GLY A 54 -5.77 -7.63 27.08
CA GLY A 54 -5.57 -7.66 28.52
C GLY A 54 -4.24 -7.06 28.98
N SER A 55 -4.19 -6.61 30.23
CA SER A 55 -3.03 -5.94 30.84
C SER A 55 -1.76 -6.78 30.88
N SER A 56 -1.89 -8.12 30.88
CA SER A 56 -0.76 -9.06 30.86
C SER A 56 0.20 -8.90 29.66
N LYS A 57 -0.27 -8.22 28.60
CA LYS A 57 0.52 -7.91 27.40
C LYS A 57 1.54 -6.78 27.64
N PHE A 58 1.38 -6.02 28.71
CA PHE A 58 2.23 -4.88 29.05
C PHE A 58 3.26 -5.26 30.13
N ARG A 59 4.20 -6.14 29.80
CA ARG A 59 5.18 -6.71 30.75
C ARG A 59 6.18 -5.65 31.22
N HIS A 60 6.67 -4.82 30.30
CA HIS A 60 7.65 -3.78 30.59
C HIS A 60 7.03 -2.65 31.40
N MET A 61 5.83 -2.18 31.02
CA MET A 61 5.09 -1.18 31.80
C MET A 61 4.75 -1.70 33.20
N THR A 62 4.21 -2.92 33.31
CA THR A 62 3.84 -3.52 34.60
C THR A 62 5.07 -3.72 35.49
N SER A 63 6.20 -4.17 34.92
CA SER A 63 7.44 -4.33 35.67
C SER A 63 8.02 -3.02 36.18
N HIS A 64 7.74 -1.89 35.52
CA HIS A 64 8.28 -0.59 35.88
C HIS A 64 7.38 0.20 36.84
N PHE A 65 6.06 0.20 36.60
CA PHE A 65 5.09 1.01 37.35
C PHE A 65 4.18 0.20 38.28
N GLY A 66 4.08 -1.12 38.10
CA GLY A 66 3.12 -1.96 38.82
C GLY A 66 1.69 -1.88 38.27
N GLU A 67 0.88 -2.90 38.54
CA GLU A 67 -0.43 -3.09 37.89
C GLU A 67 -1.45 -1.97 38.18
N GLU A 68 -1.45 -1.41 39.39
CA GLU A 68 -2.40 -0.37 39.77
C GLU A 68 -2.19 0.93 38.97
N GLN A 69 -0.94 1.23 38.61
CA GLN A 69 -0.54 2.52 38.04
C GLN A 69 -0.61 2.54 36.52
N ILE A 70 -0.46 1.38 35.85
CA ILE A 70 -0.43 1.33 34.38
C ILE A 70 -1.76 1.77 33.75
N SER A 71 -2.90 1.59 34.42
CA SER A 71 -4.22 1.90 33.87
C SER A 71 -4.35 3.36 33.41
N LEU A 72 -3.69 4.30 34.10
CA LEU A 72 -3.63 5.71 33.71
C LEU A 72 -2.61 5.98 32.60
N LEU A 73 -1.55 5.17 32.49
CA LEU A 73 -0.48 5.34 31.50
C LEU A 73 -0.79 4.70 30.14
N LEU A 74 -1.74 3.77 30.05
CA LEU A 74 -2.16 3.16 28.79
C LEU A 74 -2.97 4.13 27.89
N ARG A 75 -3.39 5.27 28.43
CA ARG A 75 -3.98 6.37 27.66
C ARG A 75 -2.86 7.32 27.20
N LYS A 76 -3.06 7.95 26.04
CA LYS A 76 -2.20 9.05 25.60
C LYS A 76 -2.13 10.14 26.66
N GLN A 77 -0.92 10.39 27.13
CA GLN A 77 -0.65 11.44 28.10
C GLN A 77 -0.73 12.82 27.45
N VAL A 78 -1.16 13.81 28.23
CA VAL A 78 -1.20 15.20 27.79
C VAL A 78 0.18 15.78 27.97
N TYR A 79 0.85 16.17 26.89
CA TYR A 79 2.20 16.71 26.97
C TYR A 79 2.25 18.17 26.46
N PRO A 80 2.80 19.12 27.24
CA PRO A 80 2.85 20.52 26.85
C PRO A 80 4.05 20.78 25.93
N TYR A 81 4.00 20.29 24.69
CA TYR A 81 5.10 20.36 23.72
C TYR A 81 5.67 21.77 23.56
N GLU A 82 4.79 22.77 23.43
CA GLU A 82 5.23 24.14 23.17
C GLU A 82 5.77 24.84 24.41
N TYR A 83 5.38 24.46 25.64
CA TYR A 83 5.86 25.11 26.87
C TYR A 83 7.39 25.10 27.02
N PHE A 84 8.05 24.06 26.49
CA PHE A 84 9.50 23.94 26.56
C PHE A 84 10.24 24.84 25.55
N ASP A 85 9.55 25.32 24.51
CA ASP A 85 10.11 26.15 23.44
C ASP A 85 9.50 27.58 23.37
N SER A 86 8.25 27.81 23.82
CA SER A 86 7.55 29.12 23.88
C SER A 86 6.23 29.09 24.70
N GLU A 87 5.72 30.24 25.18
CA GLU A 87 4.53 30.33 26.05
C GLU A 87 3.14 30.21 25.34
N ALA A 88 3.04 29.84 24.06
CA ALA A 88 1.76 29.76 23.32
C ALA A 88 1.50 28.36 22.75
N ASN A 89 0.23 28.00 22.52
CA ASN A 89 -0.24 26.65 22.18
C ASN A 89 -0.88 26.66 20.77
N THR A 90 -0.22 26.11 19.76
CA THR A 90 -0.49 26.40 18.33
C THR A 90 -0.39 25.19 17.38
N LEU A 91 0.11 24.02 17.80
CA LEU A 91 0.34 22.86 16.91
C LEU A 91 -0.95 22.16 16.43
N SER A 92 -2.03 22.20 17.21
CA SER A 92 -3.37 21.74 16.79
C SER A 92 -4.37 22.88 16.56
N GLY A 93 -4.06 24.10 17.04
CA GLY A 93 -5.04 25.19 17.15
C GLY A 93 -6.19 24.91 18.14
N GLU A 94 -6.17 23.77 18.83
CA GLU A 94 -7.19 23.34 19.78
C GLU A 94 -6.62 23.27 21.20
N GLY A 95 -7.33 23.88 22.15
CA GLY A 95 -6.97 23.82 23.56
C GLY A 95 -7.15 22.43 24.16
N ILE A 96 -6.51 22.19 25.31
CA ILE A 96 -6.72 20.96 26.09
C ILE A 96 -8.19 20.83 26.51
N THR A 97 -8.77 19.63 26.37
CA THR A 97 -10.13 19.39 26.85
C THR A 97 -10.14 19.32 28.39
N THR A 98 -11.28 19.63 29.01
CA THR A 98 -11.42 19.49 30.48
C THR A 98 -11.15 18.06 30.96
N LEU A 99 -11.48 17.06 30.14
CA LEU A 99 -11.23 15.64 30.44
C LEU A 99 -9.74 15.29 30.38
N ASP A 100 -9.02 15.83 29.40
CA ASP A 100 -7.57 15.65 29.27
C ASP A 100 -6.83 16.34 30.41
N TYR A 101 -7.24 17.56 30.79
CA TYR A 101 -6.66 18.27 31.92
C TYR A 101 -6.88 17.53 33.25
N ALA A 102 -8.10 17.07 33.50
CA ALA A 102 -8.41 16.28 34.70
C ALA A 102 -7.58 14.99 34.77
N HIS A 103 -7.38 14.32 33.63
CA HIS A 103 -6.53 13.14 33.55
C HIS A 103 -5.06 13.47 33.87
N ALA A 104 -4.51 14.56 33.32
CA ALA A 104 -3.16 15.00 33.64
C ALA A 104 -2.99 15.32 35.12
N GLN A 105 -3.99 15.94 35.77
CA GLN A 105 -3.99 16.19 37.21
C GLN A 105 -3.98 14.89 38.03
N GLN A 106 -4.73 13.86 37.61
CA GLN A 106 -4.72 12.55 38.26
C GLN A 106 -3.35 11.88 38.17
N VAL A 107 -2.73 11.91 36.99
CA VAL A 107 -1.37 11.37 36.78
C VAL A 107 -0.36 12.13 37.64
N TRP A 108 -0.45 13.46 37.66
CA TRP A 108 0.40 14.32 38.49
C TRP A 108 0.33 13.95 39.98
N GLN A 109 -0.88 13.71 40.49
CA GLN A 109 -1.11 13.31 41.88
C GLN A 109 -0.64 11.88 42.15
N LEU A 110 -0.99 10.91 41.30
CA LEU A 110 -0.65 9.50 41.50
C LEU A 110 0.86 9.28 41.57
N PHE A 111 1.61 9.93 40.68
CA PHE A 111 3.07 9.80 40.60
C PHE A 111 3.82 10.80 41.49
N ASN A 112 3.11 11.57 42.34
CA ASN A 112 3.69 12.58 43.23
C ASN A 112 4.63 13.56 42.51
N ILE A 113 4.25 13.98 41.30
CA ILE A 113 5.07 14.83 40.44
C ILE A 113 5.19 16.21 41.07
N GLN A 114 6.40 16.78 41.06
CA GLN A 114 6.69 18.09 41.68
C GLN A 114 7.00 19.17 40.65
N ASN A 115 7.42 18.78 39.45
CA ASN A 115 7.80 19.70 38.39
C ASN A 115 7.63 19.07 37.00
N LEU A 116 7.67 19.92 35.98
CA LEU A 116 7.48 19.49 34.58
C LEU A 116 8.61 18.61 34.05
N GLY A 117 9.81 18.65 34.64
CA GLY A 117 10.90 17.73 34.29
C GLY A 117 10.58 16.29 34.67
N GLN A 118 10.06 16.07 35.88
CA GLN A 118 9.58 14.76 36.31
C GLN A 118 8.40 14.26 35.46
N TYR A 119 7.51 15.17 35.05
CA TYR A 119 6.42 14.84 34.14
C TYR A 119 6.93 14.46 32.74
N HIS A 120 7.96 15.15 32.24
CA HIS A 120 8.64 14.80 30.99
C HIS A 120 9.30 13.42 31.05
N ASP A 121 10.05 13.14 32.10
CA ASP A 121 10.70 11.84 32.27
C ASP A 121 9.65 10.71 32.31
N LEU A 122 8.55 10.90 33.04
CA LEU A 122 7.44 9.94 33.06
C LEU A 122 6.82 9.76 31.67
N TYR A 123 6.54 10.86 30.97
CA TYR A 123 5.96 10.86 29.63
C TYR A 123 6.83 10.05 28.66
N VAL A 124 8.11 10.40 28.53
CA VAL A 124 9.05 9.74 27.60
C VAL A 124 9.25 8.28 27.98
N LEU A 125 9.39 7.98 29.27
CA LEU A 125 9.56 6.62 29.74
C LEU A 125 8.33 5.76 29.46
N SER A 126 7.13 6.30 29.68
CA SER A 126 5.88 5.60 29.37
C SER A 126 5.74 5.29 27.87
N ASP A 127 6.08 6.24 26.98
CA ASP A 127 6.05 6.02 25.53
C ASP A 127 7.07 4.93 25.11
N VAL A 128 8.28 4.94 25.67
CA VAL A 128 9.32 3.94 25.36
C VAL A 128 8.91 2.54 25.82
N LEU A 129 8.41 2.41 27.05
CA LEU A 129 7.99 1.13 27.61
C LEU A 129 6.75 0.59 26.89
N ALA A 130 5.78 1.46 26.57
CA ALA A 130 4.61 1.08 25.80
C ALA A 130 4.98 0.61 24.38
N LEU A 131 5.91 1.30 23.71
CA LEU A 131 6.41 0.87 22.42
C LEU A 131 7.15 -0.48 22.51
N ALA A 132 7.94 -0.68 23.56
CA ALA A 132 8.61 -1.96 23.81
C ALA A 132 7.59 -3.09 23.98
N ASP A 133 6.57 -2.91 24.81
CA ASP A 133 5.50 -3.90 25.00
C ASP A 133 4.77 -4.19 23.67
N VAL A 134 4.39 -3.16 22.92
CA VAL A 134 3.74 -3.32 21.60
C VAL A 134 4.62 -4.10 20.63
N PHE A 135 5.91 -3.75 20.52
CA PHE A 135 6.81 -4.37 19.56
C PHE A 135 7.20 -5.80 19.97
N GLU A 136 7.40 -6.09 21.26
CA GLU A 136 7.66 -7.45 21.75
C GLU A 136 6.46 -8.39 21.47
N ASN A 137 5.23 -7.92 21.67
CA ASN A 137 4.05 -8.70 21.30
C ASN A 137 3.98 -8.95 19.80
N PHE A 138 4.31 -7.94 18.98
CA PHE A 138 4.40 -8.11 17.53
C PHE A 138 5.48 -9.15 17.14
N ARG A 139 6.65 -9.11 17.78
CA ARG A 139 7.72 -10.11 17.58
C ARG A 139 7.24 -11.51 17.96
N GLU A 140 6.57 -11.68 19.10
CA GLU A 140 6.01 -12.95 19.56
C GLU A 140 5.00 -13.51 18.56
N ILE A 141 4.11 -12.67 18.02
CA ILE A 141 3.17 -13.04 16.95
C ILE A 141 3.93 -13.54 15.71
N CYS A 142 4.93 -12.78 15.23
CA CYS A 142 5.70 -13.15 14.05
C CYS A 142 6.47 -14.47 14.24
N LEU A 143 7.04 -14.68 15.43
CA LEU A 143 7.71 -15.94 15.79
C LEU A 143 6.72 -17.11 15.84
N ASN A 144 5.54 -16.91 16.41
CA ASN A 144 4.53 -17.98 16.53
C ASN A 144 3.94 -18.39 15.19
N TYR A 145 3.60 -17.42 14.32
CA TYR A 145 2.94 -17.70 13.05
C TYR A 145 3.93 -18.02 11.91
N TYR A 146 5.06 -17.29 11.84
CA TYR A 146 6.01 -17.42 10.73
C TYR A 146 7.34 -18.08 11.14
N GLY A 147 7.63 -18.18 12.44
CA GLY A 147 8.95 -18.58 12.93
C GLY A 147 10.05 -17.61 12.48
N LEU A 148 9.71 -16.34 12.33
CA LEU A 148 10.60 -15.26 11.93
C LEU A 148 10.51 -14.14 12.96
N ASP A 149 11.65 -13.65 13.41
CA ASP A 149 11.70 -12.53 14.33
C ASP A 149 11.66 -11.21 13.56
N ALA A 150 10.64 -10.37 13.83
CA ALA A 150 10.50 -9.07 13.19
C ALA A 150 11.73 -8.16 13.37
N ALA A 151 12.48 -8.31 14.46
CA ALA A 151 13.68 -7.53 14.73
C ALA A 151 14.86 -7.81 13.77
N HIS A 152 14.77 -8.86 12.95
CA HIS A 152 15.76 -9.17 11.90
C HIS A 152 15.39 -8.61 10.51
N PHE A 153 14.35 -7.77 10.44
CA PHE A 153 13.91 -7.13 9.21
C PHE A 153 13.94 -5.61 9.35
N TYR A 154 13.83 -4.92 8.22
CA TYR A 154 13.73 -3.46 8.20
C TYR A 154 12.28 -2.95 8.11
N THR A 155 11.37 -3.74 7.53
CA THR A 155 9.99 -3.33 7.25
C THR A 155 9.03 -4.52 7.26
N SER A 156 7.74 -4.27 7.48
CA SER A 156 6.67 -5.28 7.36
C SER A 156 6.61 -5.96 5.99
N PRO A 157 6.72 -5.26 4.83
CA PRO A 157 6.79 -5.91 3.53
C PRO A 157 7.97 -6.89 3.38
N GLY A 158 9.15 -6.55 3.93
CA GLY A 158 10.31 -7.44 3.90
C GLY A 158 10.09 -8.71 4.73
N LEU A 159 9.50 -8.55 5.92
CA LEU A 159 9.09 -9.68 6.77
C LEU A 159 8.04 -10.56 6.07
N ALA A 160 6.99 -9.96 5.50
CA ALA A 160 5.93 -10.67 4.79
C ALA A 160 6.47 -11.46 3.59
N TRP A 161 7.41 -10.87 2.83
CA TRP A 161 8.07 -11.55 1.72
C TRP A 161 8.84 -12.80 2.18
N GLN A 162 9.62 -12.69 3.26
CA GLN A 162 10.37 -13.83 3.79
C GLN A 162 9.47 -14.89 4.43
N ALA A 163 8.38 -14.48 5.09
CA ALA A 163 7.35 -15.37 5.58
C ALA A 163 6.72 -16.17 4.43
N ALA A 164 6.33 -15.49 3.34
CA ALA A 164 5.80 -16.12 2.15
C ALA A 164 6.76 -17.13 1.53
N LEU A 165 8.03 -16.77 1.33
CA LEU A 165 9.05 -17.69 0.81
C LEU A 165 9.25 -18.91 1.72
N LYS A 166 9.36 -18.70 3.04
CA LYS A 166 9.54 -19.77 4.02
C LYS A 166 8.34 -20.71 4.08
N MET A 167 7.13 -20.18 4.06
CA MET A 167 5.90 -20.98 4.14
C MET A 167 5.65 -21.81 2.87
N THR A 168 6.00 -21.27 1.72
CA THR A 168 5.75 -21.89 0.41
C THR A 168 6.90 -22.78 -0.03
N GLY A 169 8.12 -22.52 0.43
CA GLY A 169 9.32 -23.24 0.00
C GLY A 169 9.65 -23.05 -1.48
N VAL A 170 9.08 -22.00 -2.11
CA VAL A 170 9.29 -21.72 -3.52
C VAL A 170 10.72 -21.25 -3.79
N ASN A 171 11.29 -21.68 -4.91
CA ASN A 171 12.53 -21.13 -5.45
C ASN A 171 12.17 -20.36 -6.72
N LEU A 172 12.27 -19.03 -6.65
CA LEU A 172 12.00 -18.14 -7.78
C LEU A 172 13.28 -17.92 -8.57
N GLU A 173 13.21 -18.10 -9.89
CA GLU A 173 14.30 -17.75 -10.80
C GLU A 173 14.37 -16.23 -10.96
N LEU A 174 15.59 -15.69 -10.93
CA LEU A 174 15.84 -14.29 -11.20
C LEU A 174 16.02 -14.05 -12.69
N LEU A 175 15.40 -13.01 -13.21
CA LEU A 175 15.67 -12.55 -14.57
C LEU A 175 17.12 -12.05 -14.66
N THR A 176 17.90 -12.66 -15.54
CA THR A 176 19.28 -12.25 -15.84
C THR A 176 19.39 -11.47 -17.15
N ASP A 177 18.35 -11.54 -17.99
CA ASP A 177 18.22 -10.79 -19.24
C ASP A 177 17.55 -9.43 -18.98
N VAL A 178 18.26 -8.34 -19.32
CA VAL A 178 17.76 -6.96 -19.20
C VAL A 178 16.54 -6.70 -20.10
N ASP A 179 16.46 -7.34 -21.27
CA ASP A 179 15.35 -7.16 -22.20
C ASP A 179 14.06 -7.78 -21.65
N MET A 180 14.16 -8.92 -20.95
CA MET A 180 13.01 -9.51 -20.25
C MET A 180 12.54 -8.61 -19.10
N HIS A 181 13.48 -8.02 -18.35
CA HIS A 181 13.16 -7.09 -17.27
C HIS A 181 12.41 -5.86 -17.81
N LEU A 182 12.97 -5.18 -18.80
CA LEU A 182 12.36 -4.00 -19.43
C LEU A 182 11.02 -4.33 -20.10
N PHE A 183 10.88 -5.54 -20.67
CA PHE A 183 9.62 -6.01 -21.22
C PHE A 183 8.53 -6.14 -20.16
N ILE A 184 8.83 -6.76 -19.01
CA ILE A 184 7.89 -6.88 -17.91
C ILE A 184 7.56 -5.51 -17.33
N GLU A 185 8.55 -4.63 -17.10
CA GLU A 185 8.33 -3.25 -16.63
C GLU A 185 7.42 -2.47 -17.59
N LYS A 186 7.63 -2.61 -18.90
CA LYS A 186 6.76 -2.03 -19.93
C LYS A 186 5.33 -2.57 -19.84
N GLY A 187 5.09 -3.75 -19.28
CA GLY A 187 3.76 -4.33 -19.00
C GLY A 187 3.14 -3.94 -17.67
N LEU A 188 3.89 -3.36 -16.72
CA LEU A 188 3.37 -3.03 -15.39
C LEU A 188 2.36 -1.89 -15.43
N ARG A 189 1.18 -2.13 -14.86
CA ARG A 189 0.08 -1.16 -14.71
C ARG A 189 -0.33 -1.08 -13.24
N GLY A 190 -0.70 0.12 -12.80
CA GLY A 190 -1.30 0.33 -11.48
C GLY A 190 -2.80 0.06 -11.50
N GLY A 191 -3.46 0.39 -10.39
CA GLY A 191 -4.92 0.37 -10.31
C GLY A 191 -5.55 1.38 -11.27
N ILE A 192 -6.62 0.97 -11.95
CA ILE A 192 -7.41 1.86 -12.80
C ILE A 192 -8.27 2.74 -11.89
N SER A 193 -8.07 4.06 -11.98
CA SER A 193 -8.91 5.04 -11.30
C SER A 193 -9.52 5.96 -12.35
N THR A 194 -10.81 5.78 -12.62
CA THR A 194 -11.54 6.51 -13.66
C THR A 194 -12.90 6.97 -13.14
N ILE A 195 -13.37 8.12 -13.65
CA ILE A 195 -14.69 8.68 -13.36
C ILE A 195 -15.41 8.85 -14.70
N SER A 196 -16.26 7.89 -15.03
CA SER A 196 -16.99 7.87 -16.31
C SER A 196 -18.28 8.70 -16.24
N GLN A 197 -18.90 8.78 -15.06
CA GLN A 197 -20.00 9.68 -14.75
C GLN A 197 -19.56 10.66 -13.64
N ARG A 198 -19.51 11.96 -13.95
CA ARG A 198 -18.99 12.99 -13.03
C ARG A 198 -19.85 13.24 -11.80
N HIS A 199 -21.15 13.03 -11.91
CA HIS A 199 -22.09 13.26 -10.83
C HIS A 199 -23.32 12.37 -10.99
N ALA A 200 -23.67 11.65 -9.93
CA ALA A 200 -24.91 10.90 -9.80
C ALA A 200 -25.48 11.18 -8.40
N LYS A 201 -26.81 11.32 -8.32
CA LYS A 201 -27.52 11.55 -7.06
C LYS A 201 -28.67 10.56 -6.98
N ALA A 202 -28.72 9.79 -5.90
CA ALA A 202 -29.82 8.88 -5.64
C ALA A 202 -31.12 9.67 -5.41
N ASN A 203 -32.24 9.16 -5.93
CA ASN A 203 -33.57 9.68 -5.68
C ASN A 203 -34.44 8.56 -5.07
N ASN A 204 -34.49 8.47 -3.75
CA ASN A 204 -35.34 7.50 -3.07
C ASN A 204 -35.75 8.02 -1.69
N LYS A 205 -36.79 7.43 -1.09
CA LYS A 205 -37.39 7.87 0.18
C LYS A 205 -36.43 7.92 1.38
N ASN A 206 -35.25 7.32 1.27
CA ASN A 206 -34.25 7.29 2.35
C ASN A 206 -33.26 8.46 2.31
N VAL A 207 -33.33 9.35 1.31
CA VAL A 207 -32.44 10.52 1.20
C VAL A 207 -33.19 11.84 1.47
N PRO A 208 -32.53 12.87 2.05
CA PRO A 208 -33.19 14.12 2.47
C PRO A 208 -33.89 14.94 1.36
N ASN A 209 -33.56 14.71 0.09
CA ASN A 209 -34.03 15.49 -1.06
C ASN A 209 -34.76 14.60 -2.08
N TYR A 210 -35.58 13.66 -1.61
CA TYR A 210 -36.42 12.80 -2.46
C TYR A 210 -37.47 13.63 -3.21
N ASP A 211 -37.54 13.45 -4.53
CA ASP A 211 -38.58 14.01 -5.38
C ASP A 211 -39.48 12.88 -5.88
N GLU A 212 -40.77 12.94 -5.53
CA GLU A 212 -41.77 11.96 -5.92
C GLU A 212 -42.16 12.04 -7.40
N ASN A 213 -41.82 13.13 -8.09
CA ASN A 213 -42.08 13.32 -9.52
C ASN A 213 -40.95 12.74 -10.40
N GLU A 214 -39.80 12.42 -9.82
CA GLU A 214 -38.66 11.84 -10.52
C GLU A 214 -38.57 10.32 -10.32
N PRO A 215 -37.99 9.56 -11.27
CA PRO A 215 -37.80 8.13 -11.11
C PRO A 215 -36.99 7.78 -9.86
N ASN A 216 -37.36 6.67 -9.22
CA ASN A 216 -36.61 6.15 -8.08
C ASN A 216 -35.23 5.66 -8.54
N SER A 217 -34.16 6.10 -7.87
CA SER A 217 -32.78 5.68 -8.14
C SER A 217 -31.97 5.47 -6.85
N HIS A 218 -31.02 4.54 -6.95
CA HIS A 218 -30.11 4.16 -5.87
C HIS A 218 -28.67 4.21 -6.37
N VAL A 219 -27.73 4.54 -5.48
CA VAL A 219 -26.28 4.44 -5.74
C VAL A 219 -25.75 3.25 -4.94
N MET A 220 -25.02 2.36 -5.61
CA MET A 220 -24.45 1.16 -5.01
C MET A 220 -22.94 1.34 -4.85
N TYR A 221 -22.42 1.01 -3.67
CA TYR A 221 -20.99 0.93 -3.41
C TYR A 221 -20.58 -0.53 -3.33
N LEU A 222 -19.66 -0.94 -4.20
CA LEU A 222 -19.10 -2.28 -4.25
C LEU A 222 -17.60 -2.20 -4.01
N ASP A 223 -17.09 -3.04 -3.11
CA ASP A 223 -15.68 -3.12 -2.77
C ASP A 223 -15.26 -4.59 -2.73
N ALA A 224 -14.14 -4.90 -3.39
CA ALA A 224 -13.61 -6.24 -3.46
C ALA A 224 -12.71 -6.50 -2.25
N ASN A 225 -13.18 -7.34 -1.33
CA ASN A 225 -12.40 -7.78 -0.18
C ASN A 225 -11.10 -8.46 -0.64
N ASN A 226 -9.96 -7.90 -0.24
CA ASN A 226 -8.63 -8.44 -0.54
C ASN A 226 -8.38 -8.74 -2.04
N LEU A 227 -8.69 -7.76 -2.91
CA LEU A 227 -8.53 -7.88 -4.36
C LEU A 227 -7.14 -8.38 -4.77
N TYR A 228 -6.07 -7.80 -4.21
CA TYR A 228 -4.70 -8.21 -4.53
C TYR A 228 -4.37 -9.59 -3.97
N GLY A 229 -4.84 -9.95 -2.77
CA GLY A 229 -4.65 -11.30 -2.25
C GLY A 229 -5.30 -12.35 -3.15
N TRP A 230 -6.52 -12.11 -3.65
CA TRP A 230 -7.15 -13.01 -4.62
C TRP A 230 -6.31 -13.19 -5.89
N ALA A 231 -5.77 -12.09 -6.43
CA ALA A 231 -4.89 -12.11 -7.60
C ALA A 231 -3.55 -12.81 -7.31
N MET A 232 -2.97 -12.62 -6.12
CA MET A 232 -1.74 -13.27 -5.66
C MET A 232 -1.92 -14.77 -5.42
N SER A 233 -3.14 -15.22 -5.14
CA SER A 233 -3.49 -16.64 -5.02
C SER A 233 -3.61 -17.38 -6.35
N GLN A 234 -3.56 -16.66 -7.47
CA GLN A 234 -3.58 -17.24 -8.81
C GLN A 234 -2.21 -17.82 -9.20
N ALA A 235 -2.14 -18.54 -10.32
CA ALA A 235 -0.86 -18.94 -10.89
C ALA A 235 0.00 -17.71 -11.25
N LEU A 236 1.20 -17.64 -10.66
CA LEU A 236 2.18 -16.58 -10.86
C LEU A 236 3.48 -17.16 -11.44
N PRO A 237 4.28 -16.36 -12.20
CA PRO A 237 5.56 -16.81 -12.74
C PRO A 237 6.52 -17.30 -11.64
N VAL A 238 7.27 -18.36 -11.94
CA VAL A 238 8.26 -18.96 -11.02
C VAL A 238 9.64 -19.08 -11.66
N LYS A 239 9.74 -19.67 -12.86
CA LYS A 239 11.02 -20.03 -13.49
C LYS A 239 10.88 -20.35 -14.98
N ASP A 240 11.98 -20.78 -15.60
CA ASP A 240 12.12 -21.19 -16.99
C ASP A 240 11.71 -20.09 -17.97
N PHE A 241 12.15 -18.86 -17.67
CA PHE A 241 11.86 -17.69 -18.49
C PHE A 241 12.57 -17.79 -19.84
N LYS A 242 11.81 -17.80 -20.94
CA LYS A 242 12.36 -17.85 -22.29
C LYS A 242 11.57 -17.03 -23.29
N TRP A 243 12.28 -16.42 -24.24
CA TRP A 243 11.67 -15.91 -25.46
C TRP A 243 11.26 -17.08 -26.35
N LEU A 244 10.06 -17.02 -26.90
CA LEU A 244 9.64 -17.95 -27.95
C LEU A 244 10.21 -17.53 -29.30
N ASP A 245 10.54 -18.52 -30.14
CA ASP A 245 10.89 -18.26 -31.53
C ASP A 245 9.65 -18.03 -32.42
N ASP A 246 9.87 -17.57 -33.66
CA ASP A 246 8.78 -17.25 -34.59
C ASP A 246 7.86 -18.45 -34.87
N CYS A 247 8.41 -19.67 -34.93
CA CYS A 247 7.63 -20.88 -35.18
C CYS A 247 6.76 -21.23 -33.95
N GLU A 248 7.30 -21.11 -32.75
CA GLU A 248 6.56 -21.26 -31.49
C GLU A 248 5.43 -20.22 -31.38
N ILE A 249 5.68 -18.98 -31.80
CA ILE A 249 4.68 -17.89 -31.80
C ILE A 249 3.55 -18.17 -32.80
N GLU A 250 3.87 -18.58 -34.02
CA GLU A 250 2.86 -18.89 -35.05
C GLU A 250 1.90 -20.01 -34.64
N ASN A 251 2.40 -20.96 -33.84
CA ASN A 251 1.62 -22.09 -33.33
C ASN A 251 0.91 -21.80 -32.00
N LEU A 252 1.14 -20.63 -31.38
CA LEU A 252 0.52 -20.27 -30.12
C LEU A 252 -0.96 -19.96 -30.31
N ARG A 253 -1.82 -20.62 -29.53
CA ARG A 253 -3.28 -20.37 -29.51
C ARG A 253 -3.70 -19.94 -28.11
N ILE A 254 -3.67 -18.63 -27.86
CA ILE A 254 -3.89 -18.05 -26.52
C ILE A 254 -5.25 -18.43 -25.93
N SER A 255 -6.30 -18.47 -26.74
CA SER A 255 -7.65 -18.83 -26.30
C SER A 255 -7.75 -20.25 -25.71
N ASP A 256 -6.87 -21.16 -26.15
CA ASP A 256 -6.90 -22.58 -25.76
C ASP A 256 -6.06 -22.88 -24.51
N ILE A 257 -5.32 -21.89 -24.00
CA ILE A 257 -4.44 -22.05 -22.84
C ILE A 257 -5.29 -21.97 -21.58
N ALA A 258 -5.35 -23.06 -20.82
CA ALA A 258 -5.98 -23.08 -19.51
C ALA A 258 -5.23 -22.16 -18.52
N ASP A 259 -5.97 -21.41 -17.72
CA ASP A 259 -5.41 -20.46 -16.74
C ASP A 259 -4.56 -21.15 -15.66
N GLU A 260 -4.89 -22.41 -15.37
CA GLU A 260 -4.20 -23.28 -14.39
C GLU A 260 -3.07 -24.11 -15.00
N LYS A 261 -2.76 -23.91 -16.29
CA LYS A 261 -1.67 -24.64 -16.93
C LYS A 261 -0.33 -24.22 -16.33
N GLU A 262 0.60 -25.17 -16.29
CA GLU A 262 1.97 -24.96 -15.78
C GLU A 262 2.74 -23.89 -16.57
N ASN A 263 2.38 -23.61 -17.82
CA ASN A 263 3.03 -22.59 -18.65
C ASN A 263 2.18 -21.32 -18.76
N GLY A 264 2.78 -20.19 -18.45
CA GLY A 264 2.22 -18.86 -18.62
C GLY A 264 2.98 -18.04 -19.67
N TYR A 265 2.35 -16.96 -20.11
CA TYR A 265 2.87 -16.11 -21.18
C TYR A 265 2.60 -14.63 -20.93
N ILE A 266 3.56 -13.78 -21.25
CA ILE A 266 3.39 -12.33 -21.41
C ILE A 266 3.72 -12.00 -22.86
N LEU A 267 2.83 -11.28 -23.53
CA LEU A 267 2.90 -10.99 -24.96
C LEU A 267 2.99 -9.50 -25.22
N GLU A 268 3.74 -9.12 -26.24
CA GLU A 268 3.64 -7.80 -26.87
C GLU A 268 2.82 -7.91 -28.15
N VAL A 269 1.68 -7.24 -28.18
CA VAL A 269 0.66 -7.42 -29.22
C VAL A 269 0.14 -6.10 -29.76
N ASP A 270 -0.42 -6.14 -30.97
CA ASP A 270 -1.29 -5.09 -31.47
C ASP A 270 -2.75 -5.55 -31.34
N LEU A 271 -3.60 -4.68 -30.80
CA LEU A 271 -5.04 -4.93 -30.63
C LEU A 271 -5.84 -3.85 -31.34
N GLU A 272 -6.78 -4.26 -32.18
CA GLU A 272 -7.84 -3.40 -32.68
C GLU A 272 -8.96 -3.31 -31.64
N TYR A 273 -9.48 -2.09 -31.47
CA TYR A 273 -10.69 -1.81 -30.70
C TYR A 273 -11.84 -1.53 -31.69
N PRO A 274 -12.74 -2.50 -31.94
CA PRO A 274 -13.82 -2.31 -32.89
C PRO A 274 -14.78 -1.19 -32.47
N LYS A 275 -15.19 -0.35 -33.42
CA LYS A 275 -16.03 0.83 -33.17
C LYS A 275 -17.38 0.47 -32.58
N GLU A 276 -17.91 -0.69 -32.95
CA GLU A 276 -19.17 -1.24 -32.44
C GLU A 276 -19.15 -1.49 -30.93
N LEU A 277 -17.99 -1.58 -30.28
CA LEU A 277 -17.86 -1.77 -28.82
C LEU A 277 -17.76 -0.45 -28.05
N HIS A 278 -17.65 0.69 -28.73
CA HIS A 278 -17.31 1.96 -28.07
C HIS A 278 -18.37 2.41 -27.08
N ASP A 279 -19.65 2.24 -27.41
CA ASP A 279 -20.74 2.64 -26.52
C ASP A 279 -20.78 1.72 -25.29
N ASP A 280 -20.72 0.40 -25.51
CA ASP A 280 -20.76 -0.62 -24.45
C ASP A 280 -19.58 -0.53 -23.49
N HIS A 281 -18.40 -0.16 -23.99
CA HIS A 281 -17.17 -0.09 -23.19
C HIS A 281 -16.81 1.35 -22.76
N SER A 282 -17.62 2.35 -23.09
CA SER A 282 -17.32 3.76 -22.81
C SER A 282 -17.12 4.04 -21.32
N GLU A 283 -17.80 3.29 -20.45
CA GLU A 283 -17.70 3.44 -19.00
C GLU A 283 -16.44 2.79 -18.41
N TYR A 284 -15.93 1.72 -19.02
CA TYR A 284 -14.74 1.02 -18.52
C TYR A 284 -13.91 0.42 -19.67
N PRO A 285 -13.20 1.25 -20.46
CA PRO A 285 -12.42 0.77 -21.58
C PRO A 285 -11.33 -0.23 -21.17
N LEU A 286 -11.22 -1.31 -21.96
CA LEU A 286 -10.22 -2.35 -21.80
C LEU A 286 -8.80 -1.87 -22.15
N ALA A 287 -7.79 -2.63 -21.69
CA ALA A 287 -6.38 -2.44 -22.02
C ALA A 287 -5.85 -0.99 -21.79
N PRO A 288 -5.90 -0.45 -20.56
CA PRO A 288 -5.46 0.92 -20.30
C PRO A 288 -3.96 1.11 -20.59
N GLU A 289 -3.59 2.32 -20.99
CA GLU A 289 -2.23 2.70 -21.40
C GLU A 289 -1.71 3.89 -20.58
N LYS A 290 -0.38 3.95 -20.40
CA LYS A 290 0.26 5.15 -19.87
C LYS A 290 0.34 6.17 -21.01
N LEU A 291 -0.40 7.26 -20.89
CA LEU A 291 -0.50 8.31 -21.91
C LEU A 291 -0.22 9.67 -21.28
N LYS A 292 0.42 10.56 -22.06
CA LYS A 292 0.46 11.99 -21.76
C LYS A 292 -0.76 12.64 -22.40
N VAL A 293 -1.57 13.29 -21.58
CA VAL A 293 -2.74 14.03 -22.07
C VAL A 293 -2.23 15.29 -22.76
N THR A 294 -2.52 15.41 -24.06
CA THR A 294 -2.19 16.61 -24.84
C THR A 294 -3.40 17.55 -24.90
N ASP A 295 -3.16 18.81 -25.26
CA ASP A 295 -4.23 19.81 -25.35
C ASP A 295 -5.27 19.44 -26.42
N GLU A 296 -4.90 18.67 -27.45
CA GLU A 296 -5.83 18.19 -28.47
C GLU A 296 -6.81 17.14 -27.92
N MET A 297 -6.44 16.43 -26.86
CA MET A 297 -7.29 15.44 -26.20
C MET A 297 -8.31 16.08 -25.24
N LEU A 298 -8.15 17.37 -24.91
CA LEU A 298 -9.05 18.07 -24.00
C LEU A 298 -10.32 18.53 -24.71
N SER A 299 -11.47 18.31 -24.05
CA SER A 299 -12.74 18.84 -24.53
C SER A 299 -12.78 20.38 -24.44
N PRO A 300 -13.60 21.06 -25.24
CA PRO A 300 -13.75 22.52 -25.16
C PRO A 300 -14.08 23.02 -23.74
N TYR A 301 -14.91 22.26 -23.01
CA TYR A 301 -15.22 22.55 -21.61
C TYR A 301 -14.00 22.43 -20.69
N ALA A 302 -13.18 21.39 -20.86
CA ALA A 302 -11.98 21.20 -20.04
C ALA A 302 -10.96 22.33 -20.28
N LYS A 303 -10.80 22.77 -21.54
CA LYS A 303 -9.95 23.92 -21.89
C LYS A 303 -10.42 25.20 -21.22
N LYS A 304 -11.72 25.51 -21.34
CA LYS A 304 -12.32 26.67 -20.70
C LYS A 304 -12.16 26.62 -19.18
N LEU A 305 -12.34 25.45 -18.56
CA LEU A 305 -12.19 25.30 -17.11
C LEU A 305 -10.75 25.55 -16.64
N LEU A 306 -9.74 25.15 -17.42
CA LEU A 306 -8.34 25.48 -17.14
C LEU A 306 -8.10 26.99 -17.18
N GLU A 307 -8.68 27.69 -18.17
CA GLU A 307 -8.63 29.15 -18.27
C GLU A 307 -9.34 29.83 -17.09
N ASP A 308 -10.56 29.41 -16.77
CA ASP A 308 -11.38 29.98 -15.69
C ASP A 308 -10.72 29.80 -14.30
N LEU A 309 -9.92 28.74 -14.13
CA LEU A 309 -9.22 28.43 -12.87
C LEU A 309 -7.74 28.89 -12.84
N ASP A 310 -7.24 29.53 -13.89
CA ASP A 310 -5.83 29.90 -14.07
C ASP A 310 -4.86 28.71 -13.85
N LEU A 311 -5.26 27.53 -14.34
CA LEU A 311 -4.49 26.29 -14.26
C LEU A 311 -3.82 25.97 -15.60
N LYS A 312 -2.58 25.49 -15.53
CA LYS A 312 -1.85 25.00 -16.72
C LYS A 312 -1.98 23.48 -16.84
N GLY A 313 -2.05 23.00 -18.09
CA GLY A 313 -1.99 21.57 -18.38
C GLY A 313 -0.70 20.95 -17.82
N THR A 314 -0.81 19.77 -17.21
CA THR A 314 0.33 19.02 -16.65
C THR A 314 0.75 17.92 -17.62
N SER A 315 2.04 17.89 -17.99
CA SER A 315 2.62 16.88 -18.90
C SER A 315 3.11 15.62 -18.17
N THR A 316 2.28 15.07 -17.30
CA THR A 316 2.60 13.83 -16.57
C THR A 316 1.88 12.67 -17.24
N GLU A 317 2.57 11.54 -17.40
CA GLU A 317 1.95 10.30 -17.85
C GLU A 317 0.93 9.81 -16.82
N LYS A 318 -0.25 9.43 -17.30
CA LYS A 318 -1.31 8.84 -16.49
C LYS A 318 -1.73 7.52 -17.12
N LEU A 319 -2.15 6.57 -16.28
CA LEU A 319 -2.79 5.35 -16.74
C LEU A 319 -4.23 5.67 -17.14
N ILE A 320 -4.54 5.60 -18.43
CA ILE A 320 -5.81 6.07 -18.98
C ILE A 320 -6.48 4.92 -19.75
N PRO A 321 -7.65 4.45 -19.28
CA PRO A 321 -8.57 3.65 -20.09
C PRO A 321 -9.01 4.46 -21.31
N ASN A 322 -8.88 3.91 -22.50
CA ASN A 322 -9.26 4.57 -23.74
C ASN A 322 -9.68 3.55 -24.80
N LEU A 323 -10.42 4.01 -25.81
CA LEU A 323 -10.96 3.18 -26.89
C LEU A 323 -10.08 3.18 -28.15
N TYR A 324 -8.82 3.63 -28.07
CA TYR A 324 -7.91 3.60 -29.21
C TYR A 324 -7.45 2.17 -29.49
N PRO A 325 -7.00 1.87 -30.73
CA PRO A 325 -6.17 0.71 -30.98
C PRO A 325 -4.95 0.68 -30.04
N LYS A 326 -4.43 -0.51 -29.77
CA LYS A 326 -3.26 -0.74 -28.92
C LYS A 326 -2.14 -1.21 -29.81
N GLU A 327 -0.98 -0.56 -29.73
CA GLU A 327 0.21 -0.96 -30.48
C GLU A 327 1.30 -1.37 -29.52
N LYS A 328 1.97 -2.49 -29.80
CA LYS A 328 3.08 -2.99 -28.99
C LYS A 328 2.74 -3.05 -27.49
N TYR A 329 1.51 -3.47 -27.20
CA TYR A 329 0.95 -3.53 -25.87
C TYR A 329 1.41 -4.80 -25.16
N VAL A 330 2.09 -4.64 -24.02
CA VAL A 330 2.56 -5.76 -23.21
C VAL A 330 1.46 -6.21 -22.25
N VAL A 331 1.05 -7.48 -22.34
CA VAL A 331 -0.11 -8.01 -21.61
C VAL A 331 0.10 -9.46 -21.18
N HIS A 332 -0.37 -9.80 -19.98
CA HIS A 332 -0.43 -11.19 -19.51
C HIS A 332 -1.51 -11.96 -20.28
N TYR A 333 -1.25 -13.22 -20.66
CA TYR A 333 -2.16 -13.99 -21.53
C TYR A 333 -3.60 -14.08 -21.02
N ARG A 334 -3.81 -14.16 -19.70
CA ARG A 334 -5.15 -14.19 -19.09
C ARG A 334 -5.95 -12.90 -19.35
N ASN A 335 -5.28 -11.74 -19.25
CA ASN A 335 -5.89 -10.46 -19.58
C ASN A 335 -6.16 -10.35 -21.08
N LEU A 336 -5.24 -10.85 -21.92
CA LEU A 336 -5.47 -10.91 -23.36
C LEU A 336 -6.69 -11.77 -23.69
N LYS A 337 -6.84 -12.96 -23.10
CA LYS A 337 -8.04 -13.81 -23.25
C LYS A 337 -9.32 -13.05 -22.89
N LEU A 338 -9.31 -12.33 -21.76
CA LEU A 338 -10.44 -11.47 -21.37
C LEU A 338 -10.74 -10.42 -22.44
N TYR A 339 -9.74 -9.70 -22.93
CA TYR A 339 -9.94 -8.64 -23.94
C TYR A 339 -10.51 -9.20 -25.24
N LEU A 340 -10.04 -10.36 -25.69
CA LEU A 340 -10.56 -11.04 -26.87
C LEU A 340 -11.99 -11.54 -26.65
N SER A 341 -12.30 -12.07 -25.46
CA SER A 341 -13.65 -12.52 -25.12
C SER A 341 -14.67 -11.38 -25.06
N LEU A 342 -14.20 -10.16 -24.76
CA LEU A 342 -14.99 -8.94 -24.77
C LEU A 342 -14.96 -8.23 -26.15
N GLY A 343 -14.41 -8.87 -27.18
CA GLY A 343 -14.55 -8.43 -28.57
C GLY A 343 -13.39 -7.61 -29.14
N MET A 344 -12.33 -7.30 -28.37
CA MET A 344 -11.11 -6.75 -28.97
C MET A 344 -10.50 -7.76 -29.95
N ARG A 345 -9.82 -7.30 -31.00
CA ARG A 345 -9.25 -8.18 -32.03
C ARG A 345 -7.72 -8.13 -31.97
N LEU A 346 -7.11 -9.30 -31.82
CA LEU A 346 -5.66 -9.45 -31.94
C LEU A 346 -5.26 -9.34 -33.42
N THR A 347 -4.45 -8.34 -33.76
CA THR A 347 -4.00 -8.12 -35.13
C THR A 347 -2.56 -8.60 -35.35
N LYS A 348 -1.72 -8.55 -34.32
CA LYS A 348 -0.32 -8.98 -34.39
C LYS A 348 0.24 -9.41 -33.04
N ILE A 349 1.11 -10.44 -33.04
CA ILE A 349 2.00 -10.78 -31.92
C ILE A 349 3.42 -10.43 -32.35
N HIS A 350 4.14 -9.64 -31.53
CA HIS A 350 5.52 -9.23 -31.82
C HIS A 350 6.54 -10.07 -31.06
N ARG A 351 6.29 -10.31 -29.77
CA ARG A 351 7.19 -11.06 -28.88
C ARG A 351 6.38 -11.79 -27.82
N VAL A 352 6.87 -12.94 -27.38
CA VAL A 352 6.26 -13.74 -26.32
C VAL A 352 7.33 -14.20 -25.34
N LEU A 353 7.15 -13.83 -24.07
CA LEU A 353 7.90 -14.36 -22.95
C LEU A 353 7.10 -15.49 -22.31
N ALA A 354 7.62 -16.70 -22.36
CA ALA A 354 7.06 -17.88 -21.71
C ALA A 354 7.77 -18.17 -20.38
N PHE A 355 7.05 -18.78 -19.44
CA PHE A 355 7.57 -19.17 -18.12
C PHE A 355 6.72 -20.27 -17.52
N GLU A 356 7.30 -20.99 -16.57
CA GLU A 356 6.54 -21.84 -15.67
C GLU A 356 5.84 -20.99 -14.60
N GLN A 357 4.57 -21.27 -14.34
CA GLN A 357 3.74 -20.62 -13.34
C GLN A 357 3.03 -21.63 -12.46
N ARG A 358 2.71 -21.23 -11.23
CA ARG A 358 1.92 -22.02 -10.27
C ARG A 358 1.38 -21.09 -9.19
N PRO A 359 0.32 -21.46 -8.46
CA PRO A 359 -0.25 -20.65 -7.38
C PRO A 359 0.62 -20.72 -6.11
N TRP A 360 1.91 -20.41 -6.24
CA TRP A 360 2.91 -20.62 -5.19
C TRP A 360 2.62 -19.78 -3.95
N LEU A 361 2.05 -18.59 -4.11
CA LEU A 361 1.78 -17.65 -3.02
C LEU A 361 0.44 -17.91 -2.33
N LYS A 362 -0.43 -18.74 -2.92
CA LYS A 362 -1.78 -19.04 -2.40
C LYS A 362 -1.76 -19.53 -0.96
N LYS A 363 -0.84 -20.44 -0.62
CA LYS A 363 -0.72 -20.99 0.75
C LYS A 363 -0.48 -19.89 1.80
N TYR A 364 0.28 -18.86 1.46
CA TYR A 364 0.54 -17.74 2.34
C TYR A 364 -0.67 -16.79 2.45
N ILE A 365 -1.39 -16.57 1.35
CA ILE A 365 -2.58 -15.69 1.34
C ILE A 365 -3.78 -16.34 2.06
N ASP A 366 -3.93 -17.66 1.97
CA ASP A 366 -5.02 -18.39 2.62
C ASP A 366 -4.82 -18.54 4.15
N PHE A 367 -3.59 -18.39 4.64
CA PHE A 367 -3.21 -18.47 6.05
C PHE A 367 -3.48 -17.14 6.75
#